data_AF-A0A7C3U2N1-F1
#
_entry.id   AF-A0A7C3U2N1-F1
#
_cell.length_a   1.000
_cell.length_b   1.000
_cell.length_c   1.000
_cell.angle_alpha   90.00
_cell.angle_beta   90.00
_cell.angle_gamma   90.00
#
_symmetry.space_group_name_H-M   'P 1'
#
loop_
_entity.id
_entity.type
_entity.pdbx_description
1 polymer ?
#
loop_
_entity_poly.entity_id
_entity_poly.type
_entity_poly.pdbx_seq_one_letter_code
_entity_poly.pdbx_strand_id
1 'polypeptide(L)'
;MSTSKTTVSIKGTKSGLQIVLDDGLPFDEALEQLAARLEATDAFFQGSRVALDIGERIVSREEWSRLEENLRRKNLILTAVLAAREESRRAARSLGIPLVTESRHETYGADRRRSRPEGDGASEGLFIRQTLRSGQIVRYPGSVTIIGDVNAGAEVIAEGDVIVWGSLRGVVHAGASGDEKAIVGALHLAPTQLRLAGHVARSPGNRPRWRAGPEVALLRDGHIVVEEWSGTQHSLEVSSATLLFLALVYTIEAIVLAVAIRLLPASWSPFYLVAIVITVIVLGWLVALFAVNRHEKV
;
A
#
# COMPACT_ATOMS: atom_id res chain seq x y z
N MET A 1 6.84 52.17 -6.15
CA MET A 1 5.70 51.34 -6.62
C MET A 1 6.23 50.46 -7.74
N SER A 2 6.57 49.21 -7.44
CA SER A 2 6.89 48.21 -8.47
C SER A 2 5.59 47.50 -8.81
N THR A 3 4.99 47.86 -9.94
CA THR A 3 3.85 47.15 -10.51
C THR A 3 4.32 45.77 -10.95
N SER A 4 4.17 44.76 -10.09
CA SER A 4 4.39 43.36 -10.47
C SER A 4 3.39 43.01 -11.57
N LYS A 5 3.88 42.82 -12.79
CA LYS A 5 3.07 42.47 -13.95
C LYS A 5 2.47 41.09 -13.72
N THR A 6 1.20 41.03 -13.33
CA THR A 6 0.42 39.80 -13.18
C THR A 6 0.47 39.01 -14.49
N THR A 7 1.05 37.80 -14.47
CA THR A 7 1.29 37.04 -15.72
C THR A 7 1.23 35.54 -15.50
N VAL A 8 0.79 34.81 -16.54
CA VAL A 8 0.91 33.34 -16.59
C VAL A 8 2.38 32.92 -16.64
N SER A 9 2.83 32.08 -15.70
CA SER A 9 4.22 31.58 -15.69
C SER A 9 4.27 30.15 -16.22
N ILE A 10 5.22 29.84 -17.10
CA ILE A 10 5.52 28.48 -17.54
C ILE A 10 6.95 28.17 -17.11
N LYS A 11 7.12 27.19 -16.21
CA LYS A 11 8.41 26.75 -15.67
C LYS A 11 8.69 25.31 -16.08
N GLY A 12 9.89 25.05 -16.58
CA GLY A 12 10.38 23.69 -16.78
C GLY A 12 10.78 23.04 -15.45
N THR A 13 10.40 21.79 -15.24
CA THR A 13 10.72 21.00 -14.05
C THR A 13 11.27 19.63 -14.46
N LYS A 14 11.86 18.89 -13.52
CA LYS A 14 12.33 17.51 -13.77
C LYS A 14 11.19 16.54 -14.13
N SER A 15 9.94 16.91 -13.86
CA SER A 15 8.75 16.08 -14.07
C SER A 15 7.89 16.52 -15.27
N GLY A 16 8.28 17.58 -15.98
CA GLY A 16 7.50 18.21 -17.04
C GLY A 16 7.40 19.73 -16.89
N LEU A 17 6.27 20.32 -17.22
CA LEU A 17 6.01 21.75 -17.13
C LEU A 17 5.13 22.06 -15.93
N GLN A 18 5.46 23.11 -15.20
CA GLN A 18 4.56 23.74 -14.24
C GLN A 18 4.03 25.03 -14.85
N ILE A 19 2.71 25.14 -14.94
CA ILE A 19 2.02 26.32 -15.44
C ILE A 19 1.30 26.97 -14.26
N VAL A 20 1.58 28.23 -13.98
CA VAL A 20 0.95 28.98 -12.89
C VAL A 20 0.06 30.05 -13.49
N LEU A 21 -1.24 29.97 -13.20
CA LEU A 21 -2.23 30.99 -13.51
C LEU A 21 -2.35 31.92 -12.32
N ASP A 22 -1.79 33.13 -12.43
CA ASP A 22 -1.85 34.14 -11.38
C ASP A 22 -3.31 34.51 -11.04
N ASP A 23 -3.61 34.57 -9.74
CA ASP A 23 -4.95 34.86 -9.19
C ASP A 23 -5.43 36.28 -9.50
N GLY A 24 -4.52 37.22 -9.80
CA GLY A 24 -4.84 38.61 -10.07
C GLY A 24 -5.41 38.90 -11.48
N LEU A 25 -5.49 37.90 -12.37
CA LEU A 25 -6.03 38.05 -13.73
C LEU A 25 -7.47 37.50 -13.83
N PRO A 26 -8.36 38.08 -14.64
CA PRO A 26 -9.57 37.38 -15.06
C PRO A 26 -9.25 36.08 -15.80
N PHE A 27 -10.14 35.08 -15.72
CA PHE A 27 -9.86 33.74 -16.28
C PHE A 27 -9.62 33.78 -17.79
N ASP A 28 -10.44 34.54 -18.51
CA ASP A 28 -10.32 34.68 -19.97
C ASP A 28 -8.97 35.28 -20.37
N GLU A 29 -8.52 36.33 -19.67
CA GLU A 29 -7.20 36.93 -19.92
C GLU A 29 -6.06 35.97 -19.58
N ALA A 30 -6.19 35.19 -18.51
CA ALA A 30 -5.20 34.17 -18.16
C ALA A 30 -5.13 33.06 -19.23
N LEU A 31 -6.28 32.62 -19.75
CA LEU A 31 -6.35 31.62 -20.80
C LEU A 31 -5.78 32.12 -22.13
N GLU A 32 -6.03 33.38 -22.49
CA GLU A 32 -5.43 34.02 -23.67
C GLU A 32 -3.91 34.14 -23.54
N GLN A 33 -3.42 34.58 -22.37
CA GLN A 33 -1.98 34.66 -22.11
C GLN A 33 -1.31 33.27 -22.12
N LEU A 34 -1.99 32.25 -21.60
CA LEU A 34 -1.52 30.88 -21.66
C LEU A 34 -1.40 30.42 -23.13
N ALA A 35 -2.45 30.60 -23.92
CA ALA A 35 -2.48 30.23 -25.33
C ALA A 35 -1.34 30.92 -26.10
N ALA A 36 -1.20 32.24 -25.95
CA ALA A 36 -0.16 33.02 -26.62
C ALA A 36 1.26 32.56 -26.25
N ARG A 37 1.50 32.18 -24.99
CA ARG A 37 2.80 31.67 -24.54
C ARG A 37 3.10 30.25 -25.05
N LEU A 38 2.08 29.41 -25.14
CA LEU A 38 2.22 28.06 -25.69
C LEU A 38 2.51 28.12 -27.21
N GLU A 39 1.85 29.01 -27.94
CA GLU A 39 2.13 29.27 -29.38
C GLU A 39 3.55 29.78 -29.61
N ALA A 40 4.05 30.69 -28.76
CA ALA A 40 5.40 31.24 -28.89
C ALA A 40 6.52 30.19 -28.67
N THR A 41 6.19 29.00 -28.15
CA THR A 41 7.16 27.98 -27.70
C THR A 41 6.88 26.59 -28.31
N ASP A 42 6.30 26.55 -29.51
CA ASP A 42 5.65 25.38 -30.12
C ASP A 42 6.57 24.15 -30.34
N ALA A 43 7.89 24.34 -30.41
CA ALA A 43 8.85 23.26 -30.70
C ALA A 43 9.35 22.48 -29.46
N PHE A 44 9.12 22.98 -28.24
CA PHE A 44 9.77 22.42 -27.04
C PHE A 44 8.86 21.54 -26.18
N PHE A 45 7.53 21.63 -26.34
CA PHE A 45 6.59 21.12 -25.33
C PHE A 45 5.74 19.91 -25.76
N GLN A 46 5.87 19.40 -26.98
CA GLN A 46 4.99 18.32 -27.45
C GLN A 46 5.07 17.05 -26.59
N GLY A 47 3.92 16.57 -26.10
CA GLY A 47 3.82 15.40 -25.23
C GLY A 47 4.26 15.65 -23.78
N SER A 48 4.57 16.91 -23.41
CA SER A 48 5.01 17.24 -22.06
C SER A 48 3.87 17.09 -21.05
N ARG A 49 4.22 16.54 -19.88
CA ARG A 49 3.35 16.51 -18.70
C ARG A 49 3.23 17.91 -18.11
N VAL A 50 2.03 18.30 -17.74
CA VAL A 50 1.73 19.61 -17.15
C VAL A 50 1.18 19.44 -15.75
N ALA A 51 1.77 20.14 -14.79
CA ALA A 51 1.17 20.47 -13.51
C ALA A 51 0.63 21.91 -13.61
N LEU A 52 -0.67 22.07 -13.45
CA LEU A 52 -1.32 23.37 -13.50
C LEU A 52 -1.60 23.87 -12.08
N ASP A 53 -1.06 25.02 -11.75
CA ASP A 53 -1.36 25.74 -10.52
C ASP A 53 -2.33 26.88 -10.83
N ILE A 54 -3.51 26.81 -10.22
CA ILE A 54 -4.56 27.83 -10.35
C ILE A 54 -4.74 28.65 -9.07
N GLY A 55 -3.87 28.47 -8.08
CA GLY A 55 -3.90 29.25 -6.84
C GLY A 55 -5.28 29.26 -6.16
N GLU A 56 -5.70 30.47 -5.79
CA GLU A 56 -6.98 30.78 -5.15
C GLU A 56 -8.14 30.95 -6.14
N ARG A 57 -7.90 30.83 -7.45
CA ARG A 57 -8.93 30.99 -8.49
C ARG A 57 -10.05 29.97 -8.33
N ILE A 58 -11.29 30.45 -8.41
CA ILE A 58 -12.48 29.62 -8.60
C ILE A 58 -12.66 29.38 -10.10
N VAL A 59 -12.61 28.10 -10.51
CA VAL A 59 -12.72 27.69 -11.91
C VAL A 59 -13.93 26.77 -12.08
N SER A 60 -14.88 27.18 -12.92
CA SER A 60 -16.11 26.44 -13.24
C SER A 60 -15.83 25.22 -14.13
N ARG A 61 -16.83 24.36 -14.30
CA ARG A 61 -16.71 23.17 -15.16
C ARG A 61 -16.45 23.54 -16.62
N GLU A 62 -17.12 24.57 -17.10
CA GLU A 62 -16.98 25.09 -18.46
C GLU A 62 -15.59 25.68 -18.67
N GLU A 63 -15.07 26.42 -17.69
CA GLU A 63 -13.72 26.99 -17.70
C GLU A 63 -12.65 25.89 -17.69
N TRP A 64 -12.82 24.85 -16.88
CA TRP A 64 -11.94 23.67 -16.89
C TRP A 64 -11.90 22.98 -18.25
N SER A 65 -13.05 22.79 -18.89
CA SER A 65 -13.12 22.20 -20.22
C SER A 65 -12.36 23.05 -21.25
N ARG A 66 -12.44 24.39 -21.17
CA ARG A 66 -11.71 25.30 -22.06
C ARG A 66 -10.21 25.23 -21.85
N LEU A 67 -9.77 25.10 -20.60
CA LEU A 67 -8.36 24.95 -20.26
C LEU A 67 -7.80 23.62 -20.76
N GLU A 68 -8.51 22.53 -20.51
CA GLU A 68 -8.13 21.21 -20.99
C GLU A 68 -8.05 21.16 -22.51
N GLU A 69 -9.02 21.76 -23.22
CA GLU A 69 -9.00 21.84 -24.68
C GLU A 69 -7.80 22.65 -25.19
N ASN A 70 -7.41 23.71 -24.50
CA ASN A 70 -6.22 24.49 -24.85
C ASN A 70 -4.93 23.66 -24.72
N LEU A 71 -4.78 22.94 -23.60
CA LEU A 71 -3.64 22.04 -23.37
C LEU A 71 -3.62 20.87 -24.37
N ARG A 72 -4.78 20.26 -24.62
CA ARG A 72 -4.93 19.12 -25.53
C ARG A 72 -4.59 19.49 -26.97
N ARG A 73 -4.98 20.68 -27.44
CA ARG A 73 -4.62 21.18 -28.78
C ARG A 73 -3.12 21.28 -28.99
N LYS A 74 -2.35 21.52 -27.92
CA LYS A 74 -0.88 21.55 -27.92
C LYS A 74 -0.23 20.22 -27.53
N ASN A 75 -1.02 19.14 -27.52
CA ASN A 75 -0.57 17.79 -27.16
C ASN A 75 0.10 17.73 -25.77
N LEU A 76 -0.37 18.57 -24.84
CA LEU A 76 0.07 18.60 -23.45
C LEU A 76 -0.82 17.69 -22.60
N ILE A 77 -0.20 16.98 -21.66
CA ILE A 77 -0.90 16.02 -20.80
C ILE A 77 -1.03 16.64 -19.41
N LEU A 78 -2.24 17.05 -19.03
CA LEU A 78 -2.51 17.52 -17.67
C LEU A 78 -2.40 16.35 -16.68
N THR A 79 -1.43 16.45 -15.77
CA THR A 79 -1.10 15.37 -14.81
C THR A 79 -1.36 15.74 -13.36
N ALA A 80 -1.46 17.03 -13.07
CA ALA A 80 -1.72 17.53 -11.73
C ALA A 80 -2.41 18.89 -11.83
N VAL A 81 -3.36 19.13 -10.93
CA VAL A 81 -3.91 20.46 -10.67
C VAL A 81 -3.66 20.82 -9.21
N LEU A 82 -3.02 21.96 -8.98
CA LEU A 82 -2.87 22.60 -7.68
C LEU A 82 -3.95 23.67 -7.58
N ALA A 83 -4.85 23.50 -6.63
CA ALA A 83 -5.96 24.40 -6.37
C ALA A 83 -6.13 24.60 -4.86
N ALA A 84 -6.16 25.86 -4.42
CA ALA A 84 -6.32 26.21 -3.01
C ALA A 84 -7.81 26.19 -2.58
N ARG A 85 -8.75 26.42 -3.50
CA ARG A 85 -10.19 26.43 -3.23
C ARG A 85 -10.87 25.08 -3.46
N GLU A 86 -11.80 24.74 -2.58
CA GLU A 86 -12.53 23.46 -2.63
C GLU A 86 -13.52 23.40 -3.80
N GLU A 87 -14.11 24.53 -4.18
CA GLU A 87 -15.00 24.63 -5.33
C GLU A 87 -14.29 24.20 -6.63
N SER A 88 -13.08 24.72 -6.86
CA SER A 88 -12.24 24.35 -8.01
C SER A 88 -11.80 22.89 -7.95
N ARG A 89 -11.50 22.36 -6.75
CA ARG A 89 -11.20 20.93 -6.57
C ARG A 89 -12.40 20.04 -6.91
N ARG A 90 -13.61 20.40 -6.48
CA ARG A 90 -14.83 19.64 -6.83
C ARG A 90 -15.07 19.64 -8.34
N ALA A 91 -14.92 20.79 -8.98
CA ALA A 91 -15.07 20.90 -10.43
C ALA A 91 -14.04 20.04 -11.18
N ALA A 92 -12.75 20.08 -10.79
CA ALA A 92 -11.70 19.24 -11.38
C ALA A 92 -11.95 17.73 -11.17
N ARG A 93 -12.38 17.32 -9.97
CA ARG A 93 -12.75 15.91 -9.68
C ARG A 93 -13.89 15.41 -10.55
N SER A 94 -14.89 16.25 -10.80
CA SER A 94 -16.04 15.89 -11.65
C SER A 94 -15.65 15.59 -13.10
N LEU A 95 -14.49 16.07 -13.54
CA LEU A 95 -13.93 15.87 -14.87
C LEU A 95 -12.87 14.76 -14.92
N GLY A 96 -12.60 14.07 -13.79
CA GLY A 96 -11.58 13.02 -13.72
C GLY A 96 -10.14 13.54 -13.74
N ILE A 97 -9.93 14.82 -13.44
CA ILE A 97 -8.60 15.45 -13.44
C ILE A 97 -7.87 15.11 -12.12
N PRO A 98 -6.64 14.56 -12.16
CA PRO A 98 -5.86 14.29 -10.95
C PRO A 98 -5.51 15.59 -10.18
N LEU A 99 -5.93 15.68 -8.93
CA LEU A 99 -5.63 16.80 -8.03
C LEU A 99 -4.37 16.52 -7.21
N VAL A 100 -3.51 17.52 -7.07
CA VAL A 100 -2.37 17.50 -6.14
C VAL A 100 -2.57 18.64 -5.15
N THR A 101 -2.79 18.31 -3.88
CA THR A 101 -2.81 19.30 -2.80
C THR A 101 -1.37 19.67 -2.47
N GLU A 102 -1.06 20.97 -2.44
CA GLU A 102 0.25 21.44 -1.97
C GLU A 102 0.48 21.01 -0.52
N SER A 103 1.48 20.15 -0.32
CA SER A 103 2.52 20.43 0.67
C SER A 103 3.74 20.88 -0.12
N ARG A 104 4.09 22.15 0.00
CA ARG A 104 5.26 22.78 -0.63
C ARG A 104 6.48 21.87 -0.57
N HIS A 105 7.10 21.65 -1.72
CA HIS A 105 8.53 21.40 -1.77
C HIS A 105 9.23 22.65 -1.27
N GLU A 106 9.67 22.67 -0.01
CA GLU A 106 10.83 23.43 0.43
C GLU A 106 11.37 22.87 1.76
N THR A 107 12.66 22.51 1.72
CA THR A 107 13.55 22.16 2.85
C THR A 107 13.57 20.71 3.33
N TYR A 108 14.48 19.93 2.73
CA TYR A 108 15.20 18.88 3.45
C TYR A 108 15.99 19.54 4.57
N GLY A 109 15.74 19.14 5.83
CA GLY A 109 16.61 19.45 6.95
C GLY A 109 15.91 20.08 8.14
N ALA A 110 16.13 19.44 9.29
CA ALA A 110 15.88 19.91 10.65
C ALA A 110 14.44 19.82 11.18
N ASP A 111 14.30 18.82 12.03
CA ASP A 111 13.59 18.89 13.32
C ASP A 111 12.05 18.76 13.29
N ARG A 112 11.59 17.51 13.20
CA ARG A 112 10.39 17.07 13.92
C ARG A 112 10.62 15.74 14.61
N ARG A 113 11.35 15.78 15.73
CA ARG A 113 10.98 14.94 16.87
C ARG A 113 9.62 15.43 17.37
N ARG A 114 8.54 14.78 16.93
CA ARG A 114 7.26 14.78 17.63
C ARG A 114 6.44 13.56 17.24
N SER A 115 6.55 12.55 18.11
CA SER A 115 5.49 11.63 18.55
C SER A 115 4.47 11.17 17.51
N ARG A 116 4.65 9.92 17.06
CA ARG A 116 3.58 9.02 16.63
C ARG A 116 2.46 9.05 17.68
N PRO A 117 1.18 9.23 17.29
CA PRO A 117 0.09 8.74 18.13
C PRO A 117 0.13 7.21 18.04
N GLU A 118 0.51 6.56 19.14
CA GLU A 118 0.09 5.18 19.38
C GLU A 118 -1.40 5.22 19.68
N GLY A 119 -2.19 4.58 18.81
CA GLY A 119 -3.64 4.46 18.96
C GLY A 119 -4.35 4.68 17.63
N ASP A 120 -4.89 3.59 17.06
CA ASP A 120 -6.08 3.42 16.20
C ASP A 120 -6.76 4.64 15.53
N GLY A 121 -6.00 5.64 15.11
CA GLY A 121 -6.40 6.58 14.10
C GLY A 121 -6.13 5.92 12.76
N ALA A 122 -7.10 5.18 12.22
CA ALA A 122 -7.04 4.69 10.86
C ALA A 122 -6.82 5.89 9.93
N SER A 123 -5.58 6.11 9.52
CA SER A 123 -5.26 6.97 8.39
C SER A 123 -6.07 6.39 7.22
N GLU A 124 -6.99 7.18 6.67
CA GLU A 124 -7.78 6.77 5.51
C GLU A 124 -6.79 6.24 4.45
N GLY A 125 -7.00 5.01 3.99
CA GLY A 125 -6.12 4.36 3.02
C GLY A 125 -6.68 4.55 1.62
N LEU A 126 -5.82 4.81 0.64
CA LEU A 126 -6.25 4.89 -0.75
C LEU A 126 -6.40 3.48 -1.33
N PHE A 127 -7.62 3.11 -1.69
CA PHE A 127 -7.92 1.82 -2.30
C PHE A 127 -8.19 1.96 -3.80
N ILE A 128 -7.33 1.36 -4.63
CA ILE A 128 -7.38 1.45 -6.10
C ILE A 128 -7.73 0.07 -6.67
N ARG A 129 -8.84 -0.03 -7.41
CA ARG A 129 -9.29 -1.29 -8.05
C ARG A 129 -8.99 -1.32 -9.55
N GLN A 130 -7.77 -0.98 -9.94
CA GLN A 130 -7.33 -0.98 -11.33
C GLN A 130 -5.82 -1.12 -11.44
N THR A 131 -5.37 -1.62 -12.60
CA THR A 131 -3.95 -1.66 -12.95
C THR A 131 -3.42 -0.27 -13.28
N LEU A 132 -2.32 0.12 -12.64
CA LEU A 132 -1.56 1.31 -12.99
C LEU A 132 -0.69 1.03 -14.23
N ARG A 133 -0.88 1.84 -15.27
CA ARG A 133 -0.20 1.73 -16.56
C ARG A 133 0.96 2.71 -16.64
N SER A 134 1.86 2.45 -17.61
CA SER A 134 3.03 3.31 -17.84
C SER A 134 2.63 4.79 -17.90
N GLY A 135 3.31 5.59 -17.10
CA GLY A 135 3.12 7.02 -17.02
C GLY A 135 2.07 7.51 -16.04
N GLN A 136 1.33 6.61 -15.38
CA GLN A 136 0.44 6.96 -14.28
C GLN A 136 1.23 7.10 -12.99
N ILE A 137 0.92 8.12 -12.20
CA ILE A 137 1.57 8.41 -10.92
C ILE A 137 0.48 8.53 -9.85
N VAL A 138 0.63 7.77 -8.76
CA VAL A 138 -0.22 7.84 -7.57
C VAL A 138 0.60 8.43 -6.44
N ARG A 139 0.10 9.49 -5.80
CA ARG A 139 0.70 10.10 -4.60
C ARG A 139 -0.37 10.19 -3.52
N TYR A 140 -0.08 9.72 -2.31
CA TYR A 140 -1.07 9.69 -1.24
C TYR A 140 -0.45 9.89 0.16
N PRO A 141 -1.02 10.79 1.00
CA PRO A 141 -0.54 11.07 2.37
C PRO A 141 -1.04 10.03 3.37
N GLY A 142 -0.83 8.75 3.07
CA GLY A 142 -1.27 7.60 3.85
C GLY A 142 -0.84 6.30 3.16
N SER A 143 -1.42 5.17 3.55
CA SER A 143 -1.16 3.88 2.90
C SER A 143 -1.97 3.72 1.61
N VAL A 144 -1.38 3.04 0.61
CA VAL A 144 -2.00 2.78 -0.69
C VAL A 144 -2.16 1.28 -0.90
N THR A 145 -3.37 0.83 -1.22
CA THR A 145 -3.66 -0.56 -1.59
C THR A 145 -4.17 -0.60 -3.02
N ILE A 146 -3.57 -1.45 -3.85
CA ILE A 146 -3.90 -1.60 -5.28
C ILE A 146 -4.33 -3.04 -5.53
N ILE A 147 -5.57 -3.23 -5.98
CA ILE A 147 -6.05 -4.49 -6.53
C ILE A 147 -5.85 -4.45 -8.04
N GLY A 148 -4.67 -4.89 -8.48
CA GLY A 148 -4.21 -4.80 -9.86
C GLY A 148 -2.69 -4.75 -9.94
N ASP A 149 -2.18 -4.60 -11.16
CA ASP A 149 -0.74 -4.49 -11.40
C ASP A 149 -0.27 -3.03 -11.33
N VAL A 150 1.01 -2.84 -11.06
CA VAL A 150 1.71 -1.56 -11.27
C VAL A 150 2.76 -1.79 -12.34
N ASN A 151 2.45 -1.42 -13.57
CA ASN A 151 3.32 -1.71 -14.72
C ASN A 151 4.58 -0.84 -14.74
N ALA A 152 5.58 -1.27 -15.52
CA ALA A 152 6.77 -0.47 -15.78
C ALA A 152 6.38 0.93 -16.29
N GLY A 153 7.03 1.96 -15.74
CA GLY A 153 6.72 3.37 -16.02
C GLY A 153 5.57 3.95 -15.20
N ALA A 154 4.80 3.15 -14.46
CA ALA A 154 3.90 3.66 -13.43
C ALA A 154 4.68 3.96 -12.13
N GLU A 155 4.18 4.88 -11.31
CA GLU A 155 4.79 5.27 -10.05
C GLU A 155 3.76 5.35 -8.91
N VAL A 156 4.12 4.83 -7.74
CA VAL A 156 3.30 4.90 -6.53
C VAL A 156 4.12 5.48 -5.39
N ILE A 157 3.65 6.54 -4.76
CA ILE A 157 4.31 7.22 -3.65
C ILE A 157 3.30 7.36 -2.51
N ALA A 158 3.63 6.77 -1.39
CA ALA A 158 2.81 6.74 -0.18
C ALA A 158 3.63 7.22 1.00
N GLU A 159 3.03 8.03 1.86
CA GLU A 159 3.63 8.37 3.16
C GLU A 159 3.55 7.20 4.14
N GLY A 160 2.59 6.27 3.96
CA GLY A 160 2.49 5.01 4.68
C GLY A 160 2.96 3.82 3.84
N ASP A 161 2.27 2.70 4.01
CA ASP A 161 2.56 1.42 3.34
C ASP A 161 2.07 1.41 1.89
N VAL A 162 2.65 0.54 1.07
CA VAL A 162 2.13 0.23 -0.28
C VAL A 162 1.88 -1.26 -0.42
N ILE A 163 0.63 -1.66 -0.64
CA ILE A 163 0.25 -3.05 -0.89
C ILE A 163 -0.29 -3.19 -2.31
N VAL A 164 0.36 -4.03 -3.11
CA VAL A 164 -0.05 -4.34 -4.48
C VAL A 164 -0.51 -5.78 -4.54
N TRP A 165 -1.82 -5.99 -4.62
CA TRP A 165 -2.40 -7.30 -4.88
C TRP A 165 -2.29 -7.66 -6.37
N GLY A 166 -1.04 -7.83 -6.84
CA GLY A 166 -0.68 -8.04 -8.24
C GLY A 166 0.84 -7.97 -8.47
N SER A 167 1.24 -7.74 -9.72
CA SER A 167 2.64 -7.53 -10.11
C SER A 167 3.06 -6.08 -9.92
N LEU A 168 4.11 -5.84 -9.14
CA LEU A 168 4.76 -4.53 -9.02
C LEU A 168 6.01 -4.48 -9.92
N ARG A 169 5.92 -3.81 -11.06
CA ARG A 169 7.00 -3.61 -12.05
C ARG A 169 7.40 -2.14 -12.24
N GLY A 170 6.61 -1.22 -11.71
CA GLY A 170 6.86 0.22 -11.77
C GLY A 170 7.84 0.71 -10.69
N VAL A 171 7.75 2.02 -10.41
CA VAL A 171 8.46 2.68 -9.31
C VAL A 171 7.54 2.73 -8.09
N VAL A 172 8.11 2.46 -6.91
CA VAL A 172 7.38 2.56 -5.64
C VAL A 172 8.21 3.30 -4.60
N HIS A 173 7.55 4.13 -3.80
CA HIS A 173 8.11 4.79 -2.63
C HIS A 173 7.10 4.73 -1.48
N ALA A 174 7.37 3.90 -0.47
CA ALA A 174 6.60 3.86 0.76
C ALA A 174 7.35 4.60 1.88
N GLY A 175 6.64 5.07 2.90
CA GLY A 175 7.24 5.85 3.97
C GLY A 175 7.81 7.18 3.47
N ALA A 176 7.22 7.80 2.44
CA ALA A 176 7.79 8.97 1.76
C ALA A 176 8.03 10.20 2.66
N SER A 177 7.35 10.26 3.81
CA SER A 177 7.55 11.26 4.88
C SER A 177 8.73 10.94 5.81
N GLY A 178 9.44 9.83 5.57
CA GLY A 178 10.55 9.35 6.40
C GLY A 178 10.19 8.18 7.31
N ASP A 179 9.02 7.54 7.16
CA ASP A 179 8.66 6.37 7.96
C ASP A 179 9.44 5.13 7.52
N GLU A 180 10.50 4.83 8.25
CA GLU A 180 11.35 3.64 8.05
C GLU A 180 10.64 2.32 8.40
N LYS A 181 9.47 2.37 9.07
CA LYS A 181 8.67 1.19 9.37
C LYS A 181 7.70 0.81 8.24
N ALA A 182 7.56 1.66 7.23
CA ALA A 182 6.68 1.40 6.10
C ALA A 182 7.14 0.18 5.30
N ILE A 183 6.17 -0.56 4.77
CA ILE A 183 6.41 -1.75 3.96
C ILE A 183 5.91 -1.58 2.52
N VAL A 184 6.51 -2.35 1.61
CA VAL A 184 5.99 -2.56 0.26
C VAL A 184 5.71 -4.04 0.07
N GLY A 185 4.44 -4.42 -0.06
CA GLY A 185 4.03 -5.79 -0.33
C GLY A 185 3.54 -5.97 -1.77
N ALA A 186 3.90 -7.07 -2.43
CA ALA A 186 3.33 -7.44 -3.73
C ALA A 186 3.20 -8.95 -3.90
N LEU A 187 2.26 -9.41 -4.73
CA LEU A 187 2.20 -10.83 -5.13
C LEU A 187 3.41 -11.22 -5.99
N HIS A 188 3.97 -10.26 -6.73
CA HIS A 188 5.21 -10.42 -7.46
C HIS A 188 6.00 -9.10 -7.44
N LEU A 189 7.11 -9.07 -6.71
CA LEU A 189 7.87 -7.85 -6.46
C LEU A 189 9.06 -7.73 -7.44
N ALA A 190 8.84 -7.05 -8.57
CA ALA A 190 9.90 -6.77 -9.56
C ALA A 190 9.97 -5.28 -9.98
N PRO A 191 10.00 -4.34 -9.03
CA PRO A 191 10.00 -2.92 -9.34
C PRO A 191 11.28 -2.49 -10.06
N THR A 192 11.15 -1.54 -10.99
CA THR A 192 12.32 -0.87 -11.59
C THR A 192 13.09 -0.06 -10.55
N GLN A 193 12.38 0.46 -9.53
CA GLN A 193 12.95 1.14 -8.38
C GLN A 193 12.02 0.99 -7.17
N LEU A 194 12.57 0.61 -6.04
CA LEU A 194 11.87 0.52 -4.77
C LEU A 194 12.51 1.47 -3.76
N ARG A 195 11.70 2.27 -3.08
CA ARG A 195 12.14 3.17 -2.01
C ARG A 195 11.35 2.93 -0.74
N LEU A 196 12.06 2.93 0.39
CA LEU A 196 11.49 2.92 1.73
C LEU A 196 12.13 4.06 2.50
N ALA A 197 11.33 5.05 2.92
CA ALA A 197 11.83 6.28 3.51
C ALA A 197 12.93 6.92 2.64
N GLY A 198 14.14 7.09 3.19
CA GLY A 198 15.30 7.63 2.48
C GLY A 198 16.09 6.59 1.65
N HIS A 199 15.76 5.31 1.74
CA HIS A 199 16.54 4.22 1.16
C HIS A 199 16.04 3.84 -0.23
N VAL A 200 16.95 3.47 -1.12
CA VAL A 200 16.65 3.11 -2.50
C VAL A 200 17.27 1.76 -2.84
N ALA A 201 16.46 0.87 -3.40
CA ALA A 201 16.89 -0.40 -3.96
C ALA A 201 16.45 -0.50 -5.43
N ARG A 202 17.22 -1.25 -6.20
CA ARG A 202 16.84 -1.71 -7.54
C ARG A 202 16.75 -3.22 -7.50
N SER A 203 15.77 -3.79 -8.19
CA SER A 203 15.63 -5.24 -8.23
C SER A 203 16.88 -5.88 -8.87
N PRO A 204 17.52 -6.88 -8.23
CA PRO A 204 18.58 -7.64 -8.86
C PRO A 204 17.99 -8.37 -10.06
N GLY A 205 18.47 -8.04 -11.26
CA GLY A 205 17.79 -8.28 -12.55
C GLY A 205 17.58 -9.73 -13.01
N ASN A 206 17.51 -10.73 -12.14
CA ASN A 206 17.06 -12.07 -12.49
C ASN A 206 16.76 -12.92 -11.24
N ARG A 207 15.47 -13.06 -10.87
CA ARG A 207 15.01 -14.11 -9.94
C ARG A 207 14.19 -15.14 -10.72
N PRO A 208 14.47 -16.45 -10.57
CA PRO A 208 13.73 -17.49 -11.28
C PRO A 208 12.23 -17.50 -10.88
N ARG A 209 11.36 -17.42 -11.90
CA ARG A 209 9.88 -17.26 -11.78
C ARG A 209 9.14 -18.31 -10.94
N TRP A 210 9.74 -19.47 -10.67
CA TRP A 210 9.08 -20.60 -9.99
C TRP A 210 9.17 -20.55 -8.45
N ARG A 211 9.83 -19.54 -7.87
CA ARG A 211 9.92 -19.29 -6.42
C ARG A 211 9.14 -18.06 -5.93
N ALA A 212 8.31 -17.45 -6.78
CA ALA A 212 7.67 -16.17 -6.46
C ALA A 212 6.35 -16.39 -5.71
N GLY A 213 6.43 -16.74 -4.42
CA GLY A 213 5.35 -16.42 -3.49
C GLY A 213 5.20 -14.90 -3.35
N PRO A 214 4.15 -14.41 -2.67
CA PRO A 214 4.05 -12.99 -2.36
C PRO A 214 5.29 -12.54 -1.58
N GLU A 215 5.78 -11.33 -1.82
CA GLU A 215 6.99 -10.80 -1.23
C GLU A 215 6.70 -9.48 -0.52
N VAL A 216 7.43 -9.21 0.56
CA VAL A 216 7.40 -7.93 1.28
C VAL A 216 8.81 -7.37 1.34
N ALA A 217 8.96 -6.11 0.93
CA ALA A 217 10.13 -5.30 1.18
C ALA A 217 9.92 -4.43 2.43
N LEU A 218 10.93 -4.44 3.30
CA LEU A 218 10.96 -3.69 4.55
C LEU A 218 12.39 -3.25 4.85
N LEU A 219 12.56 -2.28 5.75
CA LEU A 219 13.88 -1.83 6.17
C LEU A 219 14.37 -2.65 7.38
N ARG A 220 15.59 -3.19 7.29
CA ARG A 220 16.34 -3.78 8.42
C ARG A 220 17.77 -3.28 8.39
N ASP A 221 18.25 -2.78 9.52
CA ASP A 221 19.63 -2.30 9.68
C ASP A 221 20.06 -1.29 8.60
N GLY A 222 19.14 -0.42 8.17
CA GLY A 222 19.39 0.59 7.13
C GLY A 222 19.46 0.05 5.70
N HIS A 223 19.18 -1.24 5.51
CA HIS A 223 19.11 -1.90 4.22
C HIS A 223 17.70 -2.37 3.90
N ILE A 224 17.32 -2.26 2.63
CA ILE A 224 16.06 -2.81 2.15
C ILE A 224 16.25 -4.33 2.01
N VAL A 225 15.44 -5.08 2.75
CA VAL A 225 15.39 -6.54 2.70
C VAL A 225 14.07 -6.96 2.06
N VAL A 226 14.12 -7.93 1.15
CA VAL A 226 12.93 -8.53 0.52
C VAL A 226 12.79 -9.95 1.03
N GLU A 227 11.67 -10.23 1.66
CA GLU A 227 11.33 -11.53 2.23
C GLU A 227 10.11 -12.12 1.55
N GLU A 228 10.03 -13.44 1.50
CA GLU A 228 8.79 -14.12 1.12
C GLU A 228 7.76 -13.91 2.24
N TRP A 229 6.54 -13.55 1.85
CA TRP A 229 5.41 -13.51 2.74
C TRP A 229 4.94 -14.94 3.02
N SER A 230 5.61 -15.60 3.96
CA SER A 230 5.04 -16.73 4.66
C SER A 230 4.11 -16.14 5.72
N GLY A 231 2.86 -15.82 5.34
CA GLY A 231 1.86 -15.33 6.30
C GLY A 231 1.91 -16.19 7.56
N THR A 232 1.81 -15.57 8.74
CA THR A 232 2.07 -16.18 10.05
C THR A 232 1.63 -17.63 10.06
N GLN A 233 2.56 -18.55 9.82
CA GLN A 233 2.32 -19.92 10.20
C GLN A 233 2.31 -19.82 11.71
N HIS A 234 1.11 -19.74 12.29
CA HIS A 234 0.94 -20.37 13.58
C HIS A 234 1.29 -21.83 13.32
N SER A 235 2.59 -22.15 13.39
CA SER A 235 2.99 -23.46 13.85
C SER A 235 2.17 -23.61 15.11
N LEU A 236 1.20 -24.52 15.07
CA LEU A 236 0.54 -24.99 16.27
C LEU A 236 1.67 -25.61 17.09
N GLU A 237 2.42 -24.77 17.82
CA GLU A 237 3.38 -25.20 18.80
C GLU A 237 2.52 -25.72 19.94
N VAL A 238 2.13 -26.99 19.80
CA VAL A 238 1.61 -27.75 20.92
C VAL A 238 2.72 -27.75 21.94
N SER A 239 2.54 -26.98 23.02
CA SER A 239 3.54 -26.82 24.08
C SER A 239 4.08 -28.20 24.47
N SER A 240 5.39 -28.28 24.76
CA SER A 240 5.99 -29.52 25.27
C SER A 240 5.24 -30.04 26.51
N ALA A 241 4.61 -29.16 27.29
CA ALA A 241 3.73 -29.53 28.40
C ALA A 241 2.45 -30.25 27.93
N THR A 242 1.82 -29.78 26.85
CA THR A 242 0.64 -30.41 26.25
C THR A 242 0.99 -31.78 25.66
N LEU A 243 2.15 -31.91 25.01
CA LEU A 243 2.63 -33.21 24.50
C LEU A 243 2.92 -34.20 25.63
N LEU A 244 3.61 -33.77 26.69
CA LEU A 244 3.88 -34.61 27.87
C LEU A 244 2.58 -35.01 28.59
N PHE A 245 1.62 -34.09 28.68
CA PHE A 245 0.31 -34.37 29.28
C PHE A 245 -0.47 -35.43 28.47
N LEU A 246 -0.54 -35.29 27.15
CA LEU A 246 -1.16 -36.29 26.28
C LEU A 246 -0.46 -37.65 26.41
N ALA A 247 0.87 -37.67 26.38
CA ALA A 247 1.64 -38.90 26.56
C ALA A 247 1.34 -39.57 27.91
N LEU A 248 1.21 -38.80 29.00
CA LEU A 248 0.84 -39.31 30.31
C LEU A 248 -0.56 -39.92 30.31
N VAL A 249 -1.56 -39.22 29.75
CA VAL A 249 -2.95 -39.72 29.66
C VAL A 249 -2.99 -41.04 28.89
N TYR A 250 -2.40 -41.10 27.69
CA TYR A 250 -2.37 -42.33 26.90
C TYR A 250 -1.60 -43.47 27.58
N THR A 251 -0.53 -43.16 28.33
CA THR A 251 0.21 -44.17 29.10
C THR A 251 -0.64 -44.75 30.23
N ILE A 252 -1.38 -43.90 30.95
CA ILE A 252 -2.31 -44.34 32.00
C ILE A 252 -3.41 -45.21 31.42
N GLU A 253 -4.01 -44.81 30.29
CA GLU A 253 -5.03 -45.61 29.61
C GLU A 253 -4.52 -47.00 29.20
N ALA A 254 -3.32 -47.06 28.62
CA ALA A 254 -2.71 -48.33 28.23
C ALA A 254 -2.47 -49.25 29.44
N ILE A 255 -2.02 -48.69 30.57
CA ILE A 255 -1.82 -49.45 31.82
C ILE A 255 -3.16 -49.95 32.36
N VAL A 256 -4.16 -49.08 32.45
CA VAL A 256 -5.52 -49.45 32.93
C VAL A 256 -6.09 -50.56 32.07
N LEU A 257 -5.96 -50.45 30.74
CA LEU A 257 -6.44 -51.48 29.82
C LEU A 257 -5.68 -52.80 29.99
N ALA A 258 -4.35 -52.77 30.12
CA ALA A 258 -3.54 -53.98 30.32
C ALA A 258 -3.86 -54.68 31.65
N VAL A 259 -4.06 -53.91 32.72
CA VAL A 259 -4.47 -54.43 34.04
C VAL A 259 -5.88 -55.01 33.97
N ALA A 260 -6.82 -54.32 33.32
CA ALA A 260 -8.18 -54.82 33.12
C ALA A 260 -8.16 -56.16 32.37
N ILE A 261 -7.45 -56.26 31.25
CA ILE A 261 -7.33 -57.52 30.48
C ILE A 261 -6.78 -58.66 31.36
N ARG A 262 -5.83 -58.38 32.25
CA ARG A 262 -5.19 -59.40 33.10
C ARG A 262 -6.01 -59.81 34.32
N LEU A 263 -6.83 -58.91 34.85
CA LEU A 263 -7.66 -59.15 36.04
C LEU A 263 -9.10 -59.58 35.71
N LEU A 264 -9.54 -59.39 34.46
CA LEU A 264 -10.89 -59.76 34.05
C LEU A 264 -11.07 -61.29 34.03
N PRO A 265 -12.13 -61.82 34.65
CA PRO A 265 -12.44 -63.24 34.60
C PRO A 265 -12.71 -63.71 33.16
N ALA A 266 -12.18 -64.87 32.77
CA ALA A 266 -12.39 -65.45 31.45
C ALA A 266 -13.88 -65.76 31.12
N SER A 267 -14.77 -65.67 32.10
CA SER A 267 -16.21 -65.85 31.97
C SER A 267 -16.96 -64.62 31.44
N TRP A 268 -16.31 -63.46 31.30
CA TRP A 268 -16.95 -62.24 30.82
C TRP A 268 -17.14 -62.27 29.30
N SER A 269 -18.28 -61.77 28.83
CA SER A 269 -18.56 -61.73 27.39
C SER A 269 -17.61 -60.75 26.68
N PRO A 270 -17.17 -61.05 25.44
CA PRO A 270 -16.32 -60.16 24.65
C PRO A 270 -16.90 -58.75 24.50
N PHE A 271 -18.23 -58.60 24.54
CA PHE A 271 -18.93 -57.33 24.42
C PHE A 271 -18.63 -56.37 25.59
N TYR A 272 -18.49 -56.89 26.82
CA TYR A 272 -18.15 -56.04 27.98
C TYR A 272 -16.71 -55.52 27.89
N LEU A 273 -15.81 -56.33 27.35
CA LEU A 273 -14.41 -55.96 27.17
C LEU A 273 -14.26 -54.85 26.12
N VAL A 274 -15.02 -54.97 25.02
CA VAL A 274 -15.12 -53.92 23.98
C VAL A 274 -15.74 -52.62 24.55
N ALA A 275 -16.79 -52.71 25.36
CA ALA A 275 -17.43 -51.54 25.97
C ALA A 275 -16.50 -50.77 26.92
N ILE A 276 -15.68 -51.48 27.71
CA ILE A 276 -14.67 -50.88 28.59
C ILE A 276 -13.58 -50.18 27.77
N VAL A 277 -13.06 -50.83 26.73
CA VAL A 277 -12.05 -50.24 25.82
C VAL A 277 -12.58 -48.94 25.19
N ILE A 278 -13.80 -48.96 24.65
CA ILE A 278 -14.41 -47.78 24.02
C ILE A 278 -14.58 -46.66 25.05
N THR A 279 -15.03 -46.97 26.26
CA THR A 279 -15.27 -45.98 27.31
C THR A 279 -13.96 -45.31 27.75
N VAL A 280 -12.88 -46.07 27.91
CA VAL A 280 -11.55 -45.52 28.23
C VAL A 280 -11.08 -44.58 27.12
N ILE A 281 -11.10 -45.01 25.86
CA ILE A 281 -10.65 -44.20 24.71
C ILE A 281 -11.47 -42.91 24.57
N VAL A 282 -12.79 -42.98 24.73
CA VAL A 282 -13.68 -41.81 24.64
C VAL A 282 -13.39 -40.83 25.78
N LEU A 283 -13.13 -41.33 27.00
CA LEU A 283 -12.81 -40.48 28.14
C LEU A 283 -11.46 -39.77 27.96
N GLY A 284 -10.43 -40.46 27.45
CA GLY A 284 -9.14 -39.85 27.10
C GLY A 284 -9.27 -38.76 26.05
N TRP A 285 -10.03 -39.03 25.00
CA TRP A 285 -10.33 -38.03 23.96
C TRP A 285 -11.03 -36.80 24.52
N LEU A 286 -12.01 -36.97 25.42
CA LEU A 286 -12.70 -35.85 26.07
C LEU A 286 -11.77 -35.03 26.97
N VAL A 287 -10.88 -35.68 27.74
CA VAL A 287 -9.90 -35.00 28.59
C VAL A 287 -8.87 -34.24 27.74
N ALA A 288 -8.37 -34.85 26.67
CA ALA A 288 -7.45 -34.22 25.73
C ALA A 288 -8.09 -32.99 25.05
N LEU A 289 -9.33 -33.13 24.58
CA LEU A 289 -10.08 -32.04 23.94
C LEU A 289 -10.31 -30.85 24.89
N PHE A 290 -10.64 -31.12 26.15
CA PHE A 290 -10.86 -30.08 27.15
C PHE A 290 -9.56 -29.36 27.55
N ALA A 291 -8.43 -30.08 27.57
CA ALA A 291 -7.12 -29.51 27.88
C ALA A 291 -6.61 -28.58 26.75
N VAL A 292 -6.81 -28.98 25.48
CA VAL A 292 -6.43 -28.16 24.31
C VAL A 292 -7.25 -26.87 24.25
N ASN A 293 -8.57 -26.96 24.45
CA ASN A 293 -9.49 -25.81 24.34
C ASN A 293 -9.30 -24.74 25.44
N ARG A 294 -8.62 -25.07 26.54
CA ARG A 294 -8.32 -24.12 27.64
C ARG A 294 -7.10 -23.24 27.33
N HIS A 295 -6.22 -23.67 26.44
CA HIS A 295 -5.02 -22.92 26.06
C HIS A 295 -5.24 -21.91 24.93
N GLU A 296 -6.34 -21.99 24.18
CA GLU A 296 -6.70 -21.03 23.12
C GLU A 296 -7.40 -19.75 23.63
N LYS A 297 -7.77 -19.67 24.92
CA LYS A 297 -8.56 -18.56 25.49
C LYS A 297 -7.78 -17.62 26.42
N VAL A 298 -6.45 -17.66 26.43
CA VAL A 298 -5.60 -16.75 27.22
C VAL A 298 -4.72 -15.92 26.30
#